data_AF-A0A976JEK8-F1
#
_entry.id   AF-A0A976JEK8-F1
#
_cell.length_a   1.000
_cell.length_b   1.000
_cell.length_c   1.000
_cell.angle_alpha   90.00
_cell.angle_beta   90.00
_cell.angle_gamma   90.00
#
_symmetry.space_group_name_H-M   'P 1'
#
loop_
_entity.id
_entity.type
_entity.pdbx_description
1 polymer ?
#
loop_
_entity_poly.entity_id
_entity_poly.type
_entity_poly.pdbx_seq_one_letter_code
_entity_poly.pdbx_strand_id
1 'polypeptide(L)' 'MKTPLNKFVAAHGQTETARLVGLTQGAIWQMLRSGRNICVVKDKGTAYLEETKRLGRPVV' A
#
# COMPACT_ATOMS: atom_id res chain seq x y z
N MET A 1 -6.57 9.75 -5.21
CA MET A 1 -7.48 8.80 -4.52
C MET A 1 -6.64 7.80 -3.72
N LYS A 2 -6.99 7.48 -2.45
CA LYS A 2 -6.29 6.49 -1.63
C LYS A 2 -7.07 5.18 -1.57
N THR A 3 -6.40 4.06 -1.85
CA THR A 3 -7.00 2.71 -1.81
C THR A 3 -6.14 1.81 -0.92
N PRO A 4 -6.70 1.06 0.05
CA PRO A 4 -5.93 0.09 0.83
C PRO A 4 -5.16 -0.88 -0.07
N LEU A 5 -3.90 -1.18 0.28
CA LEU A 5 -3.02 -2.00 -0.55
C LEU A 5 -3.62 -3.39 -0.83
N ASN A 6 -4.25 -4.00 0.17
CA ASN A 6 -4.91 -5.31 0.01
C ASN A 6 -6.06 -5.28 -1.01
N LYS A 7 -6.88 -4.23 -1.00
CA LYS A 7 -7.97 -4.05 -1.97
C LYS A 7 -7.43 -3.78 -3.37
N PHE A 8 -6.39 -2.97 -3.47
CA PHE A 8 -5.76 -2.67 -4.75
C PHE A 8 -5.13 -3.92 -5.38
N VAL A 9 -4.41 -4.71 -4.58
CA VAL A 9 -3.83 -5.98 -5.01
C VAL A 9 -4.89 -7.00 -5.38
N ALA A 10 -6.03 -7.04 -4.68
CA ALA A 10 -7.14 -7.93 -5.04
C ALA A 10 -7.71 -7.62 -6.44
N ALA A 11 -7.69 -6.35 -6.85
CA ALA A 11 -8.19 -5.92 -8.16
C ALA A 11 -7.15 -6.05 -9.29
N HIS A 12 -5.86 -5.84 -9.01
CA HIS A 12 -4.82 -5.71 -10.03
C HIS A 12 -3.72 -6.80 -9.98
N GLY A 13 -3.61 -7.54 -8.88
CA GLY A 13 -2.53 -8.47 -8.62
C GLY A 13 -1.26 -7.82 -8.05
N GLN A 14 -0.39 -8.62 -7.45
CA GLN A 14 0.82 -8.11 -6.79
C GLN A 14 1.87 -7.63 -7.78
N THR A 15 2.08 -8.35 -8.89
CA THR A 15 3.08 -8.00 -9.91
C THR A 15 2.77 -6.65 -10.55
N GLU A 16 1.52 -6.41 -10.96
CA GLU A 16 1.13 -5.14 -11.57
C GLU A 16 1.18 -4.00 -10.55
N THR A 17 0.74 -4.25 -9.32
CA THR A 17 0.86 -3.25 -8.24
C THR A 17 2.32 -2.86 -8.01
N ALA A 18 3.23 -3.83 -7.98
CA ALA A 18 4.66 -3.61 -7.81
C ALA A 18 5.25 -2.78 -8.96
N ARG A 19 4.91 -3.12 -10.21
CA ARG A 19 5.31 -2.37 -11.40
C ARG A 19 4.83 -0.91 -11.34
N LEU A 20 3.58 -0.70 -10.95
CA LEU A 20 2.95 0.61 -10.88
C LEU A 20 3.63 1.56 -9.87
N VAL A 21 4.09 1.03 -8.74
CA VAL A 21 4.68 1.82 -7.64
C VAL A 21 6.21 1.73 -7.58
N GLY A 22 6.85 1.12 -8.57
CA GLY A 22 8.32 1.02 -8.66
C GLY A 22 8.96 0.11 -7.60
N LEU A 23 8.29 -0.98 -7.21
CA LEU A 23 8.78 -1.95 -6.22
C LEU A 23 8.86 -3.36 -6.80
N THR A 24 9.43 -4.29 -6.04
CA THR A 24 9.40 -5.73 -6.37
C THR A 24 8.11 -6.38 -5.88
N GLN A 25 7.66 -7.45 -6.55
CA GLN A 25 6.49 -8.22 -6.10
C GLN A 25 6.70 -8.80 -4.69
N GLY A 26 7.94 -9.21 -4.36
CA GLY A 26 8.30 -9.66 -3.01
C GLY A 26 8.11 -8.56 -1.95
N ALA A 27 8.39 -7.30 -2.26
CA ALA A 27 8.13 -6.19 -1.34
C ALA A 27 6.64 -6.02 -1.06
N ILE A 28 5.79 -6.11 -2.11
CA ILE A 28 4.33 -6.09 -1.95
C ILE A 28 3.84 -7.25 -1.08
N TRP A 29 4.37 -8.46 -1.30
CA TRP A 29 4.04 -9.63 -0.48
C TRP A 29 4.38 -9.42 1.00
N GLN A 30 5.58 -8.91 1.31
CA GLN A 30 5.98 -8.61 2.68
C GLN A 30 5.09 -7.54 3.33
N MET A 31 4.73 -6.50 2.58
CA MET A 31 3.83 -5.44 3.05
C MET A 31 2.45 -6.00 3.41
N LEU A 32 1.86 -6.84 2.56
CA LEU A 32 0.58 -7.49 2.82
C LEU A 32 0.66 -8.43 4.04
N ARG A 33 1.73 -9.24 4.13
CA ARG A 33 1.91 -10.18 5.25
C ARG A 33 2.11 -9.47 6.59
N SER A 34 2.75 -8.30 6.59
CA SER A 34 3.07 -7.56 7.81
C SER A 34 1.87 -6.90 8.49
N GLY A 35 0.70 -6.86 7.86
CA GLY A 35 -0.48 -6.18 8.41
C GLY A 35 -0.32 -4.65 8.53
N ARG A 36 0.69 -4.06 7.87
CA ARG A 36 0.91 -2.61 7.86
C ARG A 36 -0.27 -1.90 7.21
N ASN A 37 -0.65 -0.75 7.76
CA ASN A 37 -1.70 0.09 7.21
C ASN A 37 -1.16 0.91 6.03
N ILE A 38 -1.13 0.29 4.85
CA ILE A 38 -0.59 0.85 3.61
C ILE A 38 -1.71 1.11 2.61
N CYS A 39 -1.64 2.27 1.95
CA CYS A 39 -2.53 2.65 0.87
C CYS A 39 -1.76 2.95 -0.42
N VAL A 40 -2.33 2.57 -1.55
CA VAL A 40 -1.95 3.05 -2.88
C VAL A 40 -2.58 4.42 -3.09
N VAL A 41 -1.76 5.41 -3.41
CA VAL A 41 -2.20 6.75 -3.78
C VAL A 41 -1.94 6.95 -5.27
N LYS A 42 -3.00 7.27 -6.02
CA LYS A 42 -2.89 7.71 -7.42
C LYS A 42 -3.06 9.22 -7.50
N ASP A 43 -2.08 9.91 -8.09
CA ASP A 43 -2.11 11.34 -8.38
C ASP A 43 -1.50 11.63 -9.77
N LYS A 44 -2.23 12.38 -10.61
CA LYS A 44 -1.79 12.87 -11.94
C LYS A 44 -0.95 11.90 -12.79
N GLY A 45 -1.32 10.61 -12.81
CA GLY A 45 -0.64 9.58 -13.60
C GLY A 45 0.51 8.86 -12.89
N THR A 46 0.87 9.29 -11.69
CA THR A 46 1.82 8.61 -10.80
C THR A 46 1.07 7.81 -9.74
N ALA A 47 1.65 6.67 -9.35
CA ALA A 47 1.18 5.92 -8.19
C ALA A 47 2.33 5.68 -7.21
N TYR A 48 2.03 5.80 -5.93
CA TYR A 48 2.98 5.56 -4.86
C TYR A 48 2.28 4.97 -3.64
N LEU A 49 3.07 4.47 -2.68
CA LEU A 49 2.56 3.89 -1.44
C LEU A 49 2.76 4.87 -0.29
N GLU A 50 1.74 5.00 0.54
CA GLU A 50 1.82 5.68 1.84
C GLU A 50 1.49 4.70 2.96
N GLU A 51 2.26 4.75 4.04
CA GLU A 51 1.96 4.03 5.28
C GLU A 51 1.50 5.02 6.35
N THR A 52 0.40 4.70 7.02
CA THR A 52 -0.04 5.47 8.19
C THR A 52 0.28 4.70 9.47
N LYS A 53 0.97 5.35 10.42
CA LYS A 53 1.24 4.80 11.75
C LYS A 53 0.57 5.67 12.80
N ARG A 54 -0.16 5.03 13.73
CA ARG A 54 -0.67 5.73 14.91
C ARG A 54 0.50 6.00 15.85
N LEU A 55 0.62 7.25 16.30
CA LEU A 55 1.59 7.66 17.29
C LEU A 55 0.85 7.97 18.60
N GLY A 56 1.46 7.61 19.73
CA GLY A 56 0.89 7.81 21.07
C GLY A 56 -0.29 6.88 21.42
N ARG A 57 -0.78 7.02 22.65
CA ARG A 57 -1.99 6.34 23.16
C ARG A 57 -3.03 7.42 23.49
N PRO A 58 -4.33 7.17 23.26
CA PRO A 58 -5.36 8.07 23.76
C PRO A 58 -5.25 8.09 25.29
N VAL A 59 -5.08 9.28 25.86
CA VAL A 59 -5.21 9.49 27.31
C VAL A 59 -6.71 9.57 27.56
N VAL A 60 -7.23 8.62 28.34
CA VAL A 60 -8.63 8.59 28.78
C VAL A 60 -8.71 9.26 30.15
#